data_AF-A0A9R1LT29-F1
#
_entry.id   AF-A0A9R1LT29-F1
#
_cell.length_a   1.000
_cell.length_b   1.000
_cell.length_c   1.000
_cell.angle_alpha   90.00
_cell.angle_beta   90.00
_cell.angle_gamma   90.00
#
_symmetry.space_group_name_H-M   'P 1'
#
loop_
_entity.id
_entity.type
_entity.pdbx_description
1 polymer ?
#
loop_
_entity_poly.entity_id
_entity_poly.type
_entity_poly.pdbx_seq_one_letter_code
_entity_poly.pdbx_strand_id
1 'polypeptide(L)'
;MEQLLGAQQHSHSSLSPRTPPTRPHLQHAASNRFRDHHQPQPHAGLKILRITPPFFLLLLAAVYLLASVTILSAPAPLLRAPRKPDRLVVPTPAPVPPSRPPSPELLELDNGRVRARISNVGAAVTSLLVPDKNGVLADVVLGFDSLDPYLNGTSPYFGCIVGRVANRIKDGKFTLNGVQYSLGINNPPNTLHGGFKGFDKVIWEVAEYNKGKTPSITLKYYSKDGEEGFPGDVSVTARYSLPSSMELKLEMEATPLNKATPVSLAQHTYWNLAGHDSGDVLAHSIQIRGSQITPVDQISIPTGEFMQVSGTPFDFLSEAEIGERIGQVPGGYDHNYVLDDSREVKSGLRHVAKVTDPSSFRVLNIWGDAPGVQFYTGNFLAGIVGKGGAVYGKHAGLCLETQGFPNAVNQPNFPSVIVRPGEKYMHTMLFEFSTK
;
A
#
# COMPACT_ATOMS: atom_id res chain seq x y z
N MET A 1 44.41 45.66 -2.45
CA MET A 1 43.70 46.33 -3.57
C MET A 1 42.24 45.96 -3.43
N GLU A 2 41.50 46.68 -2.58
CA GLU A 2 40.74 47.92 -2.93
C GLU A 2 39.53 47.57 -3.81
N GLN A 3 38.31 47.53 -3.24
CA GLN A 3 37.37 48.65 -3.02
C GLN A 3 36.84 49.30 -4.32
N LEU A 4 35.50 49.29 -4.47
CA LEU A 4 34.59 50.41 -4.81
C LEU A 4 33.25 49.81 -5.31
N LEU A 5 32.14 49.83 -4.56
CA LEU A 5 31.19 50.93 -4.26
C LEU A 5 30.55 51.59 -5.50
N GLY A 6 29.21 51.64 -5.49
CA GLY A 6 28.41 52.40 -6.44
C GLY A 6 26.91 52.20 -6.26
N ALA A 7 26.35 52.80 -5.21
CA ALA A 7 24.90 52.96 -5.02
C ALA A 7 24.39 54.19 -5.81
N GLN A 8 23.14 54.16 -6.26
CA GLN A 8 22.34 55.39 -6.45
C GLN A 8 20.86 55.17 -6.10
N GLN A 9 20.39 56.02 -5.19
CA GLN A 9 19.01 56.27 -4.81
C GLN A 9 18.36 57.29 -5.78
N HIS A 10 17.04 57.22 -5.93
CA HIS A 10 16.19 58.41 -6.07
C HIS A 10 14.94 58.26 -5.18
N SER A 11 14.80 59.21 -4.24
CA SER A 11 13.61 59.62 -3.47
C SER A 11 12.74 60.58 -4.34
N HIS A 12 11.49 61.00 -4.10
CA HIS A 12 10.56 61.21 -2.96
C HIS A 12 9.10 61.16 -3.50
N SER A 13 8.03 60.82 -2.76
CA SER A 13 7.30 61.65 -1.75
C SER A 13 6.03 60.87 -1.29
N SER A 14 5.85 60.53 0.00
CA SER A 14 5.00 61.15 1.05
C SER A 14 3.55 61.50 0.65
N LEU A 15 2.47 60.98 1.25
CA LEU A 15 1.96 61.31 2.59
C LEU A 15 0.83 60.35 3.07
N SER A 16 1.02 59.77 4.26
CA SER A 16 0.15 59.67 5.46
C SER A 16 -1.28 59.06 5.48
N PRO A 17 -1.73 58.56 6.67
CA PRO A 17 -2.64 57.40 6.81
C PRO A 17 -4.03 57.75 7.37
N ARG A 18 -4.99 56.81 7.29
CA ARG A 18 -6.25 56.86 8.05
C ARG A 18 -6.55 55.55 8.79
N THR A 19 -6.77 55.72 10.08
CA THR A 19 -7.26 54.79 11.11
C THR A 19 -8.79 54.51 10.99
N PRO A 20 -9.31 53.52 11.73
CA PRO A 20 -10.64 52.91 11.50
C PRO A 20 -11.75 53.53 12.38
N PRO A 21 -13.04 53.24 12.14
CA PRO A 21 -14.09 53.62 13.08
C PRO A 21 -14.61 52.44 13.92
N THR A 22 -14.82 52.77 15.19
CA THR A 22 -15.51 52.05 16.26
C THR A 22 -17.05 52.10 16.13
N ARG A 23 -17.70 51.14 16.83
CA ARG A 23 -19.15 50.94 17.08
C ARG A 23 -19.97 52.20 17.41
N PRO A 24 -21.32 52.04 17.38
CA PRO A 24 -22.06 52.27 18.62
C PRO A 24 -23.02 51.13 19.01
N HIS A 25 -23.27 51.03 20.32
CA HIS A 25 -24.29 50.22 20.99
C HIS A 25 -25.66 50.91 20.91
N LEU A 26 -26.76 50.13 20.90
CA LEU A 26 -28.02 50.48 21.57
C LEU A 26 -28.81 49.22 21.95
N GLN A 27 -29.27 49.20 23.20
CA GLN A 27 -30.07 48.19 23.90
C GLN A 27 -31.58 48.43 23.70
N HIS A 28 -32.36 47.34 23.70
CA HIS A 28 -33.65 47.10 24.41
C HIS A 28 -34.36 45.90 23.73
N ALA A 29 -34.52 44.74 24.38
CA ALA A 29 -35.46 44.35 25.44
C ALA A 29 -36.79 43.78 24.90
N ALA A 30 -37.05 42.48 25.19
CA ALA A 30 -38.33 41.78 25.44
C ALA A 30 -38.13 40.28 25.12
N SER A 31 -37.79 39.41 26.08
CA SER A 31 -38.71 38.60 26.90
C SER A 31 -39.84 37.92 26.13
N ASN A 32 -39.80 36.59 26.03
CA ASN A 32 -40.95 35.76 26.39
C ASN A 32 -40.51 34.33 26.76
N ARG A 33 -40.66 34.03 28.06
CA ARG A 33 -40.80 32.69 28.64
C ARG A 33 -42.23 32.22 28.37
N PHE A 34 -42.43 30.95 28.05
CA PHE A 34 -43.55 30.14 28.53
C PHE A 34 -43.07 28.67 28.55
N ARG A 35 -42.70 28.09 29.71
CA ARG A 35 -43.46 27.56 30.86
C ARG A 35 -43.77 26.06 30.68
N ASP A 36 -43.05 25.27 31.47
CA ASP A 36 -43.34 23.89 31.82
C ASP A 36 -44.74 23.74 32.44
N HIS A 37 -45.39 22.61 32.16
CA HIS A 37 -46.38 22.02 33.06
C HIS A 37 -46.19 20.49 33.13
N HIS A 38 -45.73 20.03 34.29
CA HIS A 38 -45.94 18.67 34.80
C HIS A 38 -47.34 18.57 35.43
N GLN A 39 -48.07 17.48 35.17
CA GLN A 39 -48.66 16.57 36.19
C GLN A 39 -49.47 15.41 35.54
N PRO A 40 -49.79 14.31 36.27
CA PRO A 40 -49.55 12.93 35.78
C PRO A 40 -50.79 12.01 35.65
N GLN A 41 -50.59 10.90 34.91
CA GLN A 41 -51.15 9.52 35.03
C GLN A 41 -52.69 9.32 34.97
N PRO A 42 -53.19 8.26 34.29
CA PRO A 42 -53.20 6.95 34.94
C PRO A 42 -52.83 5.74 34.07
N HIS A 43 -52.30 4.75 34.80
CA HIS A 43 -52.01 3.37 34.45
C HIS A 43 -53.08 2.66 33.58
N ALA A 44 -52.61 2.01 32.51
CA ALA A 44 -53.37 1.00 31.78
C ALA A 44 -52.61 -0.34 31.75
N GLY A 45 -53.07 -1.26 32.60
CA GLY A 45 -53.23 -2.69 32.36
C GLY A 45 -52.11 -3.49 31.69
N LEU A 46 -51.35 -4.22 32.52
CA LEU A 46 -50.62 -5.42 32.12
C LEU A 46 -51.62 -6.50 31.66
N LYS A 47 -51.68 -6.79 30.35
CA LYS A 47 -52.44 -7.94 29.83
C LYS A 47 -51.69 -9.24 30.14
N ILE A 48 -52.09 -9.90 31.22
CA ILE A 48 -51.74 -11.30 31.49
C ILE A 48 -52.47 -12.17 30.47
N LEU A 49 -51.72 -12.82 29.58
CA LEU A 49 -52.26 -13.84 28.69
C LEU A 49 -52.59 -15.09 29.52
N ARG A 50 -53.85 -15.25 29.91
CA ARG A 50 -54.37 -16.51 30.46
C ARG A 50 -54.42 -17.55 29.35
N ILE A 51 -53.50 -18.48 29.35
CA ILE A 51 -53.57 -19.71 28.54
C ILE A 51 -54.53 -20.65 29.26
N THR A 52 -55.68 -20.91 28.64
CA THR A 52 -56.66 -21.91 29.10
C THR A 52 -56.21 -23.33 28.72
N PRO A 53 -56.70 -24.38 29.41
CA PRO A 53 -56.12 -25.72 29.35
C PRO A 53 -56.76 -26.66 28.31
N PRO A 54 -56.68 -26.36 26.99
CA PRO A 54 -56.64 -27.46 26.02
C PRO A 54 -55.43 -27.43 25.08
N PHE A 55 -54.56 -26.41 25.13
CA PHE A 55 -53.42 -26.31 24.21
C PHE A 55 -52.16 -27.10 24.62
N PHE A 56 -52.09 -27.61 25.86
CA PHE A 56 -50.93 -28.36 26.33
C PHE A 56 -50.92 -29.84 25.89
N LEU A 57 -52.08 -30.40 25.53
CA LEU A 57 -52.20 -31.80 25.10
C LEU A 57 -51.91 -32.01 23.60
N LEU A 58 -52.08 -30.98 22.77
CA LEU A 58 -51.75 -31.04 21.34
C LEU A 58 -50.24 -30.92 21.08
N LEU A 59 -49.47 -30.27 21.95
CA LEU A 59 -48.02 -30.12 21.78
C LEU A 59 -47.24 -31.41 22.12
N LEU A 60 -47.73 -32.22 23.07
CA LEU A 60 -47.08 -33.49 23.44
C LEU A 60 -47.30 -34.61 22.40
N ALA A 61 -48.44 -34.61 21.69
CA ALA A 61 -48.69 -35.57 20.62
C ALA A 61 -47.82 -35.32 19.38
N ALA A 62 -47.50 -34.06 19.07
CA ALA A 62 -46.62 -33.69 17.96
C ALA A 62 -45.14 -34.04 18.23
N VAL A 63 -44.69 -33.96 19.49
CA VAL A 63 -43.32 -34.34 19.88
C VAL A 63 -43.13 -35.87 19.85
N TYR A 64 -44.16 -36.66 20.17
CA TYR A 64 -44.07 -38.13 20.11
C TYR A 64 -44.16 -38.69 18.68
N LEU A 65 -44.83 -38.02 17.74
CA LEU A 65 -44.91 -38.48 16.34
C LEU A 65 -43.65 -38.15 15.52
N LEU A 66 -42.87 -37.13 15.92
CA LEU A 66 -41.56 -36.85 15.31
C LEU A 66 -40.41 -37.71 15.89
N ALA A 67 -40.57 -38.25 17.10
CA ALA A 67 -39.57 -39.12 17.72
C ALA A 67 -39.61 -40.57 17.21
N SER A 68 -40.65 -40.98 16.47
CA SER A 68 -40.81 -42.36 15.96
C SER A 68 -40.45 -42.53 14.47
N VAL A 69 -40.14 -41.44 13.74
CA VAL A 69 -39.66 -41.50 12.33
C VAL A 69 -38.14 -41.41 12.23
N THR A 70 -37.41 -41.23 13.34
CA THR A 70 -35.94 -41.15 13.37
C THR A 70 -35.24 -42.48 13.70
N ILE A 71 -35.96 -43.60 13.70
CA ILE A 71 -35.40 -44.95 13.86
C ILE A 71 -35.83 -45.83 12.69
N LEU A 72 -35.36 -45.55 11.48
CA LEU A 72 -35.20 -46.54 10.39
C LEU A 72 -34.52 -45.86 9.18
N SER A 73 -33.23 -45.49 9.30
CA SER A 73 -32.30 -45.22 8.18
C SER A 73 -30.92 -44.83 8.74
N ALA A 74 -30.26 -45.74 9.46
CA ALA A 74 -28.83 -45.58 9.73
C ALA A 74 -28.04 -46.16 8.54
N PRO A 75 -27.21 -45.37 7.83
CA PRO A 75 -26.27 -45.94 6.88
C PRO A 75 -25.18 -46.70 7.66
N ALA A 76 -24.78 -47.86 7.12
CA ALA A 76 -23.70 -48.67 7.67
C ALA A 76 -22.42 -47.83 7.90
N PRO A 77 -21.60 -48.13 8.93
CA PRO A 77 -20.35 -47.44 9.12
C PRO A 77 -19.42 -47.73 7.94
N LEU A 78 -19.19 -46.72 7.10
CA LEU A 78 -18.11 -46.72 6.13
C LEU A 78 -16.79 -46.91 6.91
N LEU A 79 -16.16 -48.06 6.70
CA LEU A 79 -14.76 -48.30 7.07
C LEU A 79 -13.92 -47.13 6.52
N ARG A 80 -13.49 -46.26 7.43
CA ARG A 80 -12.58 -45.16 7.13
C ARG A 80 -11.26 -45.79 6.69
N ALA A 81 -10.85 -45.52 5.46
CA ALA A 81 -9.50 -45.88 5.01
C ALA A 81 -8.46 -45.35 6.02
N PRO A 82 -7.39 -46.11 6.31
CA PRO A 82 -6.40 -45.69 7.30
C PRO A 82 -5.83 -44.33 6.88
N ARG A 83 -5.90 -43.35 7.78
CA ARG A 83 -5.17 -42.09 7.61
C ARG A 83 -3.69 -42.46 7.43
N LYS A 84 -3.08 -41.99 6.35
CA LYS A 84 -1.61 -41.97 6.26
C LYS A 84 -1.09 -41.31 7.54
N PRO A 85 -0.07 -41.87 8.21
CA PRO A 85 0.50 -41.23 9.38
C PRO A 85 0.92 -39.81 9.00
N ASP A 86 0.56 -38.85 9.85
CA ASP A 86 1.02 -37.47 9.71
C ASP A 86 2.53 -37.52 9.54
N ARG A 87 3.01 -37.02 8.40
CA ARG A 87 4.43 -36.88 8.14
C ARG A 87 4.94 -35.98 9.26
N LEU A 88 5.81 -36.49 10.13
CA LEU A 88 6.54 -35.68 11.10
C LEU A 88 7.07 -34.46 10.35
N VAL A 89 6.46 -33.30 10.60
CA VAL A 89 6.99 -32.02 10.13
C VAL A 89 8.22 -31.79 10.99
N VAL A 90 9.38 -32.21 10.46
CA VAL A 90 10.66 -31.84 11.03
C VAL A 90 10.68 -30.32 11.06
N PRO A 91 10.80 -29.66 12.23
CA PRO A 91 10.92 -28.21 12.29
C PRO A 91 12.09 -27.81 11.39
N THR A 92 11.82 -27.00 10.37
CA THR A 92 12.89 -26.40 9.60
C THR A 92 13.74 -25.61 10.59
N PRO A 93 15.09 -25.74 10.60
CA PRO A 93 15.92 -24.96 11.49
C PRO A 93 15.54 -23.49 11.37
N ALA A 94 15.37 -22.81 12.51
CA ALA A 94 15.10 -21.38 12.50
C ALA A 94 16.16 -20.69 11.61
N PRO A 95 15.76 -19.79 10.70
CA PRO A 95 16.71 -19.12 9.83
C PRO A 95 17.78 -18.45 10.70
N VAL A 96 19.01 -18.93 10.57
CA VAL A 96 20.16 -18.41 11.32
C VAL A 96 20.57 -17.10 10.65
N PRO A 97 20.69 -15.98 11.39
CA PRO A 97 21.21 -14.74 10.82
C PRO A 97 22.62 -14.97 10.26
N PRO A 98 22.99 -14.31 9.15
CA PRO A 98 24.30 -14.51 8.53
C PRO A 98 25.43 -14.18 9.50
N SER A 99 26.51 -14.96 9.46
CA SER A 99 27.67 -14.84 10.36
C SER A 99 28.50 -13.57 10.11
N ARG A 100 28.32 -12.92 8.95
CA ARG A 100 28.89 -11.62 8.59
C ARG A 100 27.79 -10.73 8.01
N PRO A 101 27.69 -9.45 8.38
CA PRO A 101 26.73 -8.55 7.76
C PRO A 101 27.01 -8.43 6.24
N PRO A 102 25.97 -8.49 5.40
CA PRO A 102 26.13 -8.36 3.96
C PRO A 102 26.68 -6.97 3.60
N SER A 103 27.40 -6.89 2.48
CA SER A 103 27.90 -5.61 1.94
C SER A 103 26.92 -5.09 0.88
N PRO A 104 26.84 -3.77 0.66
CA PRO A 104 26.03 -3.21 -0.43
C PRO A 104 26.51 -3.71 -1.80
N GLU A 105 25.59 -4.20 -2.61
CA GLU A 105 25.83 -4.77 -3.93
C GLU A 105 24.79 -4.26 -4.94
N LEU A 106 25.23 -4.19 -6.21
CA LEU A 106 24.38 -3.94 -7.36
C LEU A 106 24.47 -5.13 -8.30
N LEU A 107 23.33 -5.77 -8.55
CA LEU A 107 23.19 -7.02 -9.28
C LEU A 107 22.39 -6.79 -10.56
N GLU A 108 22.64 -7.57 -11.60
CA GLU A 108 21.99 -7.39 -12.91
C GLU A 108 21.22 -8.63 -13.36
N LEU A 109 20.00 -8.43 -13.85
CA LEU A 109 19.23 -9.42 -14.60
C LEU A 109 19.16 -8.96 -16.06
N ASP A 110 19.56 -9.82 -16.99
CA ASP A 110 19.53 -9.53 -18.42
C ASP A 110 19.04 -10.78 -19.18
N ASN A 111 17.96 -10.64 -19.95
CA ASN A 111 17.43 -11.70 -20.81
C ASN A 111 17.68 -11.44 -22.32
N GLY A 112 18.52 -10.45 -22.65
CA GLY A 112 18.84 -9.99 -23.99
C GLY A 112 17.89 -8.93 -24.54
N ARG A 113 16.74 -8.68 -23.89
CA ARG A 113 15.73 -7.72 -24.35
C ARG A 113 15.36 -6.68 -23.29
N VAL A 114 15.24 -7.10 -22.03
CA VAL A 114 15.08 -6.23 -20.87
C VAL A 114 16.26 -6.47 -19.92
N ARG A 115 16.75 -5.38 -19.32
CA ARG A 115 17.83 -5.43 -18.33
C ARG A 115 17.44 -4.67 -17.08
N ALA A 116 17.47 -5.34 -15.94
CA ALA A 116 17.16 -4.75 -14.64
C ALA A 116 18.41 -4.73 -13.74
N ARG A 117 18.64 -3.63 -13.03
CA ARG A 117 19.63 -3.57 -11.95
C ARG A 117 18.94 -3.53 -10.60
N ILE A 118 19.25 -4.51 -9.78
CA ILE A 118 18.69 -4.71 -8.44
C ILE A 118 19.79 -4.48 -7.40
N SER A 119 19.59 -3.57 -6.46
CA SER A 119 20.45 -3.45 -5.29
C SER A 119 19.98 -4.37 -4.18
N ASN A 120 20.92 -4.95 -3.43
CA ASN A 120 20.55 -5.60 -2.17
C ASN A 120 20.28 -4.59 -1.03
N VAL A 121 20.58 -3.30 -1.22
CA VAL A 121 20.11 -2.24 -0.32
C VAL A 121 18.64 -1.96 -0.65
N GLY A 122 17.77 -2.17 0.32
CA GLY A 122 16.34 -1.97 0.12
C GLY A 122 15.67 -2.92 -0.87
N ALA A 123 16.38 -3.96 -1.33
CA ALA A 123 15.97 -4.79 -2.47
C ALA A 123 15.56 -3.95 -3.70
N ALA A 124 16.25 -2.82 -3.95
CA ALA A 124 15.75 -1.78 -4.83
C ALA A 124 15.98 -2.04 -6.32
N VAL A 125 14.97 -1.76 -7.14
CA VAL A 125 15.11 -1.63 -8.60
C VAL A 125 15.70 -0.25 -8.90
N THR A 126 16.98 -0.20 -9.30
CA THR A 126 17.72 1.05 -9.54
C THR A 126 17.69 1.48 -11.01
N SER A 127 17.53 0.52 -11.91
CA SER A 127 17.48 0.72 -13.36
C SER A 127 16.67 -0.39 -14.01
N LEU A 128 15.89 -0.06 -15.04
CA LEU A 128 15.16 -1.02 -15.86
C LEU A 128 15.12 -0.55 -17.32
N LEU A 129 15.99 -1.13 -18.15
CA LEU A 129 16.04 -0.87 -19.57
C LEU A 129 14.98 -1.71 -20.30
N VAL A 130 14.06 -1.03 -20.97
CA VAL A 130 13.00 -1.64 -21.80
C VAL A 130 13.18 -1.14 -23.24
N PRO A 131 12.86 -1.90 -24.30
CA PRO A 131 12.92 -1.44 -25.69
C PRO A 131 11.58 -0.88 -26.19
N ASP A 132 11.62 0.22 -26.95
CA ASP A 132 10.44 0.78 -27.62
C ASP A 132 10.12 -0.04 -28.89
N LYS A 133 9.17 0.43 -29.71
CA LYS A 133 8.79 -0.29 -30.95
C LYS A 133 9.93 -0.36 -31.97
N ASN A 134 10.91 0.54 -31.89
CA ASN A 134 12.08 0.58 -32.75
C ASN A 134 13.29 -0.15 -32.14
N GLY A 135 13.14 -0.74 -30.95
CA GLY A 135 14.21 -1.41 -30.22
C GLY A 135 15.10 -0.48 -29.41
N VAL A 136 14.78 0.82 -29.32
CA VAL A 136 15.57 1.79 -28.53
C VAL A 136 15.32 1.55 -27.05
N LEU A 137 16.39 1.27 -26.31
CA LEU A 137 16.33 1.07 -24.87
C LEU A 137 16.23 2.41 -24.15
N ALA A 138 15.29 2.52 -23.21
CA ALA A 138 15.24 3.60 -22.23
C ALA A 138 15.12 3.00 -20.83
N ASP A 139 15.73 3.65 -19.86
CA ASP A 139 15.59 3.29 -18.45
C ASP A 139 14.32 3.93 -17.90
N VAL A 140 13.31 3.10 -17.62
CA VAL A 140 11.93 3.54 -17.33
C VAL A 140 11.63 3.74 -15.85
N VAL A 141 12.65 3.73 -14.99
CA VAL A 141 12.50 3.92 -13.53
C VAL A 141 13.39 5.05 -13.03
N LEU A 142 12.92 5.83 -12.07
CA LEU A 142 13.78 6.81 -11.39
C LEU A 142 14.76 6.11 -10.44
N GLY A 143 15.91 6.73 -10.20
CA GLY A 143 16.91 6.19 -9.28
C GLY A 143 18.20 7.01 -9.25
N PHE A 144 19.27 6.42 -8.72
CA PHE A 144 20.59 7.04 -8.64
C PHE A 144 21.66 6.15 -9.28
N ASP A 145 22.77 6.75 -9.69
CA ASP A 145 23.92 6.03 -10.24
C ASP A 145 24.75 5.30 -9.16
N SER A 146 24.65 5.73 -7.89
CA SER A 146 25.33 5.11 -6.74
C SER A 146 24.34 4.63 -5.68
N LEU A 147 24.82 3.77 -4.77
CA LEU A 147 24.02 3.27 -3.65
C LEU A 147 23.99 4.23 -2.44
N ASP A 148 24.78 5.30 -2.44
CA ASP A 148 24.91 6.18 -1.27
C ASP A 148 23.56 6.81 -0.85
N PRO A 149 22.71 7.33 -1.78
CA PRO A 149 21.41 7.89 -1.40
C PRO A 149 20.45 6.86 -0.79
N TYR A 150 20.59 5.59 -1.17
CA TYR A 150 19.81 4.49 -0.61
C TYR A 150 20.27 4.15 0.81
N LEU A 151 21.59 4.12 1.03
CA LEU A 151 22.21 3.77 2.31
C LEU A 151 22.03 4.86 3.37
N ASN A 152 22.14 6.13 2.98
CA ASN A 152 22.04 7.27 3.90
C ASN A 152 20.58 7.73 4.11
N GLY A 153 19.62 7.14 3.40
CA GLY A 153 18.20 7.43 3.52
C GLY A 153 17.74 8.74 2.88
N THR A 154 18.52 9.35 1.98
CA THR A 154 18.08 10.54 1.22
C THR A 154 17.26 10.18 -0.02
N SER A 155 17.31 8.92 -0.47
CA SER A 155 16.41 8.38 -1.49
C SER A 155 14.94 8.46 -1.01
N PRO A 156 14.01 9.07 -1.77
CA PRO A 156 12.58 9.11 -1.43
C PRO A 156 11.90 7.79 -1.80
N TYR A 157 12.44 6.67 -1.28
CA TYR A 157 11.98 5.30 -1.53
C TYR A 157 12.08 4.87 -3.00
N PHE A 158 13.03 5.37 -3.79
CA PHE A 158 13.13 4.97 -5.21
C PHE A 158 13.32 3.46 -5.37
N GLY A 159 12.33 2.76 -5.93
CA GLY A 159 12.46 1.37 -6.38
C GLY A 159 12.64 0.31 -5.29
N CYS A 160 12.71 0.69 -4.01
CA CYS A 160 12.91 -0.22 -2.89
C CYS A 160 11.63 -0.99 -2.52
N ILE A 161 11.81 -2.04 -1.72
CA ILE A 161 10.72 -2.68 -1.00
C ILE A 161 10.53 -1.95 0.33
N VAL A 162 9.33 -1.45 0.57
CA VAL A 162 8.94 -0.83 1.85
C VAL A 162 8.28 -1.87 2.77
N GLY A 163 8.60 -1.78 4.07
CA GLY A 163 8.15 -2.73 5.08
C GLY A 163 8.78 -2.43 6.44
N ARG A 164 8.34 -3.03 7.56
CA ARG A 164 7.44 -4.20 7.66
C ARG A 164 5.98 -3.96 7.26
N VAL A 165 5.52 -2.71 7.36
CA VAL A 165 4.19 -2.27 6.92
C VAL A 165 4.34 -1.05 6.00
N ALA A 166 3.93 -1.22 4.75
CA ALA A 166 3.85 -0.18 3.74
C ALA A 166 2.81 0.89 4.10
N ASN A 167 3.03 2.11 3.59
CA ASN A 167 2.21 3.27 3.84
C ASN A 167 2.08 3.62 5.33
N ARG A 168 1.02 4.33 5.73
CA ARG A 168 0.91 4.97 7.04
C ARG A 168 0.22 4.09 8.08
N ILE A 169 0.71 4.17 9.32
CA ILE A 169 0.01 3.74 10.55
C ILE A 169 -0.27 5.00 11.37
N LYS A 170 -1.56 5.24 11.62
CA LYS A 170 -2.04 6.42 12.34
C LYS A 170 -1.38 6.53 13.72
N ASP A 171 -0.88 7.72 14.04
CA ASP A 171 -0.22 8.06 15.32
C ASP A 171 0.97 7.15 15.68
N GLY A 172 1.47 6.36 14.71
CA GLY A 172 2.46 5.31 14.93
C GLY A 172 2.06 4.29 15.99
N LYS A 173 0.76 3.98 16.11
CA LYS A 173 0.26 3.09 17.15
C LYS A 173 -0.72 2.07 16.59
N PHE A 174 -0.73 0.90 17.19
CA PHE A 174 -1.76 -0.11 16.96
C PHE A 174 -1.87 -1.05 18.16
N THR A 175 -2.97 -1.78 18.24
CA THR A 175 -3.20 -2.78 19.29
C THR A 175 -3.30 -4.17 18.67
N LEU A 176 -2.53 -5.13 19.19
CA LEU A 176 -2.58 -6.52 18.76
C LEU A 176 -2.62 -7.44 19.99
N ASN A 177 -3.63 -8.31 20.04
CA ASN A 177 -3.88 -9.23 21.16
C ASN A 177 -3.92 -8.52 22.54
N GLY A 178 -4.55 -7.33 22.59
CA GLY A 178 -4.67 -6.53 23.80
C GLY A 178 -3.40 -5.76 24.21
N VAL A 179 -2.29 -5.90 23.47
CA VAL A 179 -1.05 -5.16 23.70
C VAL A 179 -0.99 -3.97 22.74
N GLN A 180 -0.75 -2.78 23.27
CA GLN A 180 -0.51 -1.58 22.47
C GLN A 180 0.97 -1.49 22.08
N TYR A 181 1.23 -1.27 20.80
CA TYR A 181 2.56 -1.06 20.23
C TYR A 181 2.70 0.41 19.82
N SER A 182 3.91 0.95 19.97
CA SER A 182 4.28 2.29 19.52
C SER A 182 5.48 2.18 18.58
N LEU A 183 5.40 2.89 17.47
CA LEU A 183 6.33 2.90 16.35
C LEU A 183 7.00 4.27 16.23
N GLY A 184 8.09 4.34 15.46
CA GLY A 184 8.77 5.61 15.17
C GLY A 184 7.90 6.56 14.33
N ILE A 185 7.80 7.82 14.75
CA ILE A 185 7.03 8.87 14.03
C ILE A 185 7.92 9.55 12.99
N ASN A 186 8.18 8.86 11.89
CA ASN A 186 9.02 9.36 10.79
C ASN A 186 8.23 10.20 9.75
N ASN A 187 6.90 10.21 9.81
CA ASN A 187 6.04 11.10 9.03
C ASN A 187 4.99 11.75 9.93
N PRO A 188 5.37 12.77 10.73
CA PRO A 188 4.53 13.28 11.82
C PRO A 188 3.09 13.64 11.40
N PRO A 189 2.07 13.22 12.18
CA PRO A 189 2.14 12.50 13.46
C PRO A 189 2.20 10.97 13.33
N ASN A 190 2.42 10.43 12.13
CA ASN A 190 2.27 9.01 11.80
C ASN A 190 3.62 8.28 11.62
N THR A 191 3.55 6.94 11.59
CA THR A 191 4.61 6.10 11.04
C THR A 191 4.34 5.85 9.56
N LEU A 192 5.36 5.90 8.72
CA LEU A 192 5.29 5.67 7.28
C LEU A 192 6.33 4.62 6.85
N HIS A 193 5.93 3.68 5.98
CA HIS A 193 6.82 2.72 5.30
C HIS A 193 7.74 1.93 6.23
N GLY A 194 7.22 1.56 7.41
CA GLY A 194 7.93 0.73 8.38
C GLY A 194 8.89 1.46 9.31
N GLY A 195 8.98 2.79 9.25
CA GLY A 195 9.70 3.60 10.25
C GLY A 195 10.99 4.25 9.74
N PHE A 196 11.89 4.63 10.66
CA PHE A 196 13.09 5.39 10.33
C PHE A 196 14.06 4.56 9.48
N LYS A 197 14.30 3.32 9.88
CA LYS A 197 15.11 2.33 9.15
C LYS A 197 14.25 1.13 8.74
N GLY A 198 13.24 1.41 7.92
CA GLY A 198 12.43 0.38 7.27
C GLY A 198 13.25 -0.50 6.31
N PHE A 199 12.53 -1.44 5.68
CA PHE A 199 13.12 -2.43 4.78
C PHE A 199 13.83 -1.84 3.55
N ASP A 200 13.56 -0.57 3.24
CA ASP A 200 14.16 0.21 2.18
C ASP A 200 15.62 0.60 2.45
N LYS A 201 16.05 0.64 3.72
CA LYS A 201 17.39 1.13 4.13
C LYS A 201 18.29 0.05 4.71
N VAL A 202 17.83 -1.20 4.72
CA VAL A 202 18.62 -2.34 5.20
C VAL A 202 19.31 -3.03 4.04
N ILE A 203 20.43 -3.68 4.33
CA ILE A 203 21.14 -4.51 3.36
C ILE A 203 20.59 -5.93 3.49
N TRP A 204 19.98 -6.40 2.41
CA TRP A 204 19.46 -7.75 2.27
C TRP A 204 20.61 -8.71 1.92
N GLU A 205 20.52 -9.94 2.42
CA GLU A 205 21.40 -11.03 2.01
C GLU A 205 21.04 -11.46 0.57
N VAL A 206 22.04 -11.66 -0.28
CA VAL A 206 21.85 -12.29 -1.59
C VAL A 206 21.87 -13.81 -1.40
N ALA A 207 20.69 -14.41 -1.27
CA ALA A 207 20.54 -15.84 -0.99
C ALA A 207 20.74 -16.70 -2.26
N GLU A 208 20.35 -16.19 -3.42
CA GLU A 208 20.54 -16.85 -4.72
C GLU A 208 20.73 -15.83 -5.83
N TYR A 209 21.63 -16.12 -6.78
CA TYR A 209 21.77 -15.35 -8.00
C TYR A 209 21.98 -16.29 -9.20
N ASN A 210 20.95 -16.39 -10.04
CA ASN A 210 20.92 -17.26 -11.21
C ASN A 210 20.95 -16.42 -12.50
N LYS A 211 21.96 -16.64 -13.34
CA LYS A 211 22.13 -15.98 -14.66
C LYS A 211 21.75 -16.88 -15.85
N GLY A 212 21.04 -17.98 -15.58
CA GLY A 212 20.65 -18.96 -16.58
C GLY A 212 19.54 -18.47 -17.50
N LYS A 213 18.83 -19.41 -18.14
CA LYS A 213 17.77 -19.12 -19.14
C LYS A 213 16.65 -18.21 -18.62
N THR A 214 16.37 -18.29 -17.32
CA THR A 214 15.43 -17.42 -16.61
C THR A 214 16.19 -16.72 -15.49
N PRO A 215 16.85 -15.58 -15.77
CA PRO A 215 17.64 -14.87 -14.78
C PRO A 215 16.81 -14.53 -13.54
N SER A 216 17.38 -14.71 -12.35
CA SER A 216 16.73 -14.36 -11.10
C SER A 216 17.71 -14.06 -9.96
N ILE A 217 17.26 -13.24 -9.01
CA ILE A 217 17.95 -12.93 -7.76
C ILE A 217 16.95 -13.15 -6.62
N THR A 218 17.35 -13.89 -5.59
CA THR A 218 16.60 -14.03 -4.34
C THR A 218 17.34 -13.30 -3.24
N LEU A 219 16.69 -12.28 -2.67
CA LEU A 219 17.15 -11.50 -1.53
C LEU A 219 16.43 -11.96 -0.27
N LYS A 220 17.12 -11.94 0.87
CA LYS A 220 16.57 -12.34 2.16
C LYS A 220 16.90 -11.31 3.23
N TYR A 221 15.93 -11.03 4.10
CA TYR A 221 16.12 -10.20 5.27
C TYR A 221 15.48 -10.85 6.49
N TYR A 222 16.13 -10.68 7.63
CA TYR A 222 15.63 -11.16 8.92
C TYR A 222 15.39 -9.95 9.82
N SER A 223 14.12 -9.61 9.99
CA SER A 223 13.67 -8.49 10.82
C SER A 223 13.40 -9.00 12.23
N LYS A 224 14.05 -8.41 13.24
CA LYS A 224 13.98 -8.92 14.62
C LYS A 224 12.69 -8.47 15.34
N ASP A 225 12.33 -9.18 16.42
CA ASP A 225 11.36 -8.71 17.40
C ASP A 225 11.76 -7.33 17.94
N GLY A 226 10.82 -6.39 17.90
CA GLY A 226 11.01 -5.00 18.32
C GLY A 226 11.66 -4.10 17.27
N GLU A 227 12.04 -4.60 16.10
CA GLU A 227 12.59 -3.78 15.02
C GLU A 227 11.58 -2.72 14.58
N GLU A 228 11.99 -1.44 14.63
CA GLU A 228 11.12 -0.26 14.42
C GLU A 228 9.85 -0.24 15.30
N GLY A 229 9.82 -1.04 16.38
CA GLY A 229 8.70 -1.18 17.31
C GLY A 229 7.70 -2.30 16.97
N PHE A 230 7.90 -3.06 15.89
CA PHE A 230 7.01 -4.15 15.51
C PHE A 230 7.30 -5.45 16.30
N PRO A 231 6.27 -6.21 16.74
CA PRO A 231 6.47 -7.47 17.44
C PRO A 231 6.91 -8.61 16.50
N GLY A 232 7.67 -9.54 17.03
CA GLY A 232 8.00 -10.82 16.40
C GLY A 232 9.15 -10.75 15.42
N ASP A 233 9.89 -11.85 15.35
CA ASP A 233 10.87 -12.09 14.30
C ASP A 233 10.15 -12.44 13.00
N VAL A 234 10.59 -11.85 11.90
CA VAL A 234 10.04 -12.08 10.55
C VAL A 234 11.17 -12.41 9.59
N SER A 235 11.11 -13.58 8.96
CA SER A 235 11.94 -13.90 7.79
C SER A 235 11.23 -13.40 6.55
N VAL A 236 11.91 -12.59 5.75
CA VAL A 236 11.37 -11.99 4.51
C VAL A 236 12.25 -12.38 3.33
N THR A 237 11.63 -12.73 2.22
CA THR A 237 12.34 -12.97 0.95
C THR A 237 11.71 -12.16 -0.17
N ALA A 238 12.55 -11.66 -1.07
CA ALA A 238 12.15 -10.98 -2.29
C ALA A 238 12.89 -11.61 -3.47
N ARG A 239 12.16 -12.19 -4.42
CA ARG A 239 12.72 -12.82 -5.61
C ARG A 239 12.36 -12.03 -6.85
N TYR A 240 13.36 -11.45 -7.50
CA TYR A 240 13.23 -10.84 -8.81
C TYR A 240 13.59 -11.85 -9.89
N SER A 241 12.80 -11.91 -10.97
CA SER A 241 13.12 -12.75 -12.13
C SER A 241 12.63 -12.17 -13.45
N LEU A 242 13.25 -12.61 -14.55
CA LEU A 242 12.81 -12.30 -15.91
C LEU A 242 12.20 -13.56 -16.55
N PRO A 243 10.92 -13.89 -16.26
CA PRO A 243 10.29 -15.14 -16.71
C PRO A 243 10.10 -15.20 -18.24
N SER A 244 10.01 -14.06 -18.90
CA SER A 244 9.92 -13.96 -20.36
C SER A 244 10.63 -12.69 -20.87
N SER A 245 10.63 -12.48 -22.20
CA SER A 245 11.44 -11.43 -22.83
C SER A 245 11.11 -9.99 -22.43
N MET A 246 9.87 -9.73 -22.01
CA MET A 246 9.36 -8.38 -21.68
C MET A 246 8.68 -8.35 -20.31
N GLU A 247 9.07 -9.24 -19.40
CA GLU A 247 8.44 -9.35 -18.08
C GLU A 247 9.50 -9.28 -16.97
N LEU A 248 9.22 -8.50 -15.93
CA LEU A 248 9.89 -8.54 -14.64
C LEU A 248 8.89 -9.04 -13.61
N LYS A 249 9.25 -10.08 -12.85
CA LYS A 249 8.42 -10.62 -11.76
C LYS A 249 9.09 -10.40 -10.41
N LEU A 250 8.34 -9.93 -9.43
CA LEU A 250 8.72 -9.85 -8.02
C LEU A 250 7.81 -10.78 -7.20
N GLU A 251 8.41 -11.67 -6.44
CA GLU A 251 7.74 -12.56 -5.49
C GLU A 251 8.24 -12.25 -4.08
N MET A 252 7.35 -11.80 -3.20
CA MET A 252 7.66 -11.49 -1.81
C MET A 252 6.97 -12.50 -0.88
N GLU A 253 7.72 -13.01 0.09
CA GLU A 253 7.20 -13.85 1.18
C GLU A 253 7.65 -13.27 2.51
N ALA A 254 6.78 -13.28 3.52
CA ALA A 254 7.17 -13.02 4.90
C ALA A 254 6.55 -14.04 5.84
N THR A 255 7.36 -14.59 6.73
CA THR A 255 6.96 -15.60 7.72
C THR A 255 7.30 -15.10 9.13
N PRO A 256 6.30 -14.76 9.96
CA PRO A 256 6.50 -14.53 11.39
C PRO A 256 6.89 -15.83 12.07
N LEU A 257 7.96 -15.81 12.86
CA LEU A 257 8.53 -17.03 13.42
C LEU A 257 8.04 -17.34 14.84
N ASN A 258 7.69 -16.31 15.61
CA ASN A 258 7.41 -16.47 17.04
C ASN A 258 6.22 -15.66 17.57
N LYS A 259 5.87 -14.52 16.97
CA LYS A 259 4.71 -13.69 17.36
C LYS A 259 3.89 -13.30 16.14
N ALA A 260 2.61 -13.06 16.33
CA ALA A 260 1.77 -12.42 15.32
C ALA A 260 2.24 -10.97 15.13
N THR A 261 2.21 -10.49 13.89
CA THR A 261 2.64 -9.13 13.54
C THR A 261 1.89 -8.64 12.31
N PRO A 262 1.64 -7.32 12.16
CA PRO A 262 1.25 -6.78 10.87
C PRO A 262 2.38 -6.93 9.86
N VAL A 263 2.04 -7.33 8.64
CA VAL A 263 2.92 -7.33 7.47
C VAL A 263 2.14 -6.81 6.26
N SER A 264 2.69 -5.80 5.60
CA SER A 264 2.21 -5.35 4.30
C SER A 264 3.41 -4.83 3.53
N LEU A 265 3.84 -5.55 2.50
CA LEU A 265 5.01 -5.18 1.70
C LEU A 265 4.54 -4.52 0.41
N ALA A 266 5.31 -3.55 -0.06
CA ALA A 266 5.07 -2.92 -1.35
C ALA A 266 6.39 -2.58 -2.04
N GLN A 267 6.35 -2.49 -3.37
CA GLN A 267 7.49 -2.08 -4.19
C GLN A 267 7.26 -0.65 -4.67
N HIS A 268 8.20 0.24 -4.38
CA HIS A 268 8.04 1.70 -4.53
C HIS A 268 8.80 2.25 -5.76
N THR A 269 8.72 1.56 -6.92
CA THR A 269 9.27 2.12 -8.18
C THR A 269 8.49 3.34 -8.62
N TYR A 270 9.25 4.38 -8.98
CA TYR A 270 8.74 5.53 -9.73
C TYR A 270 8.96 5.26 -11.22
N TRP A 271 7.88 5.05 -11.94
CA TRP A 271 7.83 4.76 -13.36
C TRP A 271 7.80 6.03 -14.18
N ASN A 272 8.63 6.08 -15.22
CA ASN A 272 8.46 7.00 -16.34
C ASN A 272 8.75 6.25 -17.64
N LEU A 273 7.69 5.85 -18.35
CA LEU A 273 7.80 5.03 -19.56
C LEU A 273 8.46 5.76 -20.74
N ALA A 274 8.50 7.09 -20.77
CA ALA A 274 9.25 7.84 -21.78
C ALA A 274 10.78 7.82 -21.51
N GLY A 275 11.20 7.40 -20.31
CA GLY A 275 12.58 7.44 -19.81
C GLY A 275 12.66 8.27 -18.53
N HIS A 276 13.55 7.91 -17.59
CA HIS A 276 13.62 8.61 -16.30
C HIS A 276 13.98 10.09 -16.41
N ASP A 277 14.60 10.51 -17.50
CA ASP A 277 15.06 11.87 -17.78
C ASP A 277 14.11 12.65 -18.70
N SER A 278 12.92 12.11 -19.00
CA SER A 278 12.00 12.67 -19.99
C SER A 278 11.10 13.80 -19.47
N GLY A 279 11.25 14.22 -18.20
CA GLY A 279 10.36 15.20 -17.55
C GLY A 279 9.24 14.52 -16.77
N ASP A 280 8.04 15.12 -16.79
CA ASP A 280 6.88 14.62 -16.03
C ASP A 280 6.11 13.50 -16.74
N VAL A 281 5.25 12.82 -15.97
CA VAL A 281 4.38 11.72 -16.44
C VAL A 281 2.93 12.14 -16.69
N LEU A 282 2.63 13.44 -16.74
CA LEU A 282 1.25 13.90 -16.82
C LEU A 282 0.58 13.48 -18.15
N ALA A 283 1.36 13.38 -19.23
CA ALA A 283 0.88 12.93 -20.54
C ALA A 283 0.67 11.40 -20.63
N HIS A 284 1.12 10.62 -19.65
CA HIS A 284 0.89 9.17 -19.66
C HIS A 284 -0.60 8.89 -19.47
N SER A 285 -1.13 7.92 -20.20
CA SER A 285 -2.47 7.39 -19.91
C SER A 285 -2.39 6.26 -18.89
N ILE A 286 -3.37 6.20 -18.00
CA ILE A 286 -3.49 5.15 -16.99
C ILE A 286 -4.91 4.59 -16.94
N GLN A 287 -5.00 3.29 -16.70
CA GLN A 287 -6.21 2.58 -16.30
C GLN A 287 -5.90 1.81 -15.01
N ILE A 288 -6.81 1.87 -14.03
CA ILE A 288 -6.71 1.16 -12.75
C ILE A 288 -7.95 0.29 -12.57
N ARG A 289 -7.76 -0.99 -12.27
CA ARG A 289 -8.84 -1.97 -12.02
C ARG A 289 -9.34 -1.89 -10.57
N GLY A 290 -9.82 -0.72 -10.18
CA GLY A 290 -10.40 -0.48 -8.87
C GLY A 290 -11.52 0.55 -8.90
N SER A 291 -12.74 0.10 -8.59
CA SER A 291 -13.95 0.93 -8.59
C SER A 291 -14.10 1.83 -7.37
N GLN A 292 -13.25 1.64 -6.36
CA GLN A 292 -13.26 2.43 -5.13
C GLN A 292 -11.85 2.88 -4.73
N ILE A 293 -11.78 3.95 -3.95
CA ILE A 293 -10.59 4.35 -3.19
C ILE A 293 -10.88 4.31 -1.70
N THR A 294 -9.82 4.29 -0.89
CA THR A 294 -9.90 4.62 0.54
C THR A 294 -9.59 6.12 0.71
N PRO A 295 -10.60 6.99 0.84
CA PRO A 295 -10.39 8.43 0.98
C PRO A 295 -9.61 8.73 2.26
N VAL A 296 -8.82 9.80 2.23
CA VAL A 296 -7.90 10.17 3.31
C VAL A 296 -8.30 11.48 3.98
N ASP A 297 -7.87 11.63 5.23
CA ASP A 297 -7.96 12.89 5.95
C ASP A 297 -6.81 13.87 5.59
N GLN A 298 -6.75 15.01 6.27
CA GLN A 298 -5.78 16.08 6.02
C GLN A 298 -4.32 15.67 6.26
N ILE A 299 -4.07 14.54 6.94
CA ILE A 299 -2.73 14.00 7.20
C ILE A 299 -2.49 12.68 6.45
N SER A 300 -3.27 12.45 5.38
CA SER A 300 -3.17 11.30 4.48
C SER A 300 -3.43 9.94 5.16
N ILE A 301 -4.25 9.90 6.20
CA ILE A 301 -4.70 8.65 6.82
C ILE A 301 -6.08 8.26 6.26
N PRO A 302 -6.30 7.00 5.83
CA PRO A 302 -7.63 6.57 5.41
C PRO A 302 -8.68 6.75 6.51
N THR A 303 -9.83 7.34 6.14
CA THR A 303 -10.95 7.56 7.05
C THR A 303 -11.59 6.26 7.54
N GLY A 304 -11.38 5.17 6.80
CA GLY A 304 -12.05 3.87 6.99
C GLY A 304 -13.21 3.67 6.00
N GLU A 305 -13.59 4.69 5.24
CA GLU A 305 -14.64 4.58 4.22
C GLU A 305 -14.11 4.01 2.90
N PHE A 306 -15.04 3.64 2.02
CA PHE A 306 -14.76 3.33 0.62
C PHE A 306 -15.57 4.28 -0.27
N MET A 307 -14.89 5.03 -1.13
CA MET A 307 -15.51 6.00 -2.03
C MET A 307 -15.49 5.47 -3.46
N GLN A 308 -16.64 5.47 -4.14
CA GLN A 308 -16.73 5.11 -5.56
C GLN A 308 -15.95 6.11 -6.42
N VAL A 309 -15.21 5.62 -7.40
CA VAL A 309 -14.42 6.48 -8.28
C VAL A 309 -15.28 7.13 -9.37
N SER A 310 -16.38 6.49 -9.76
CA SER A 310 -17.21 6.94 -10.89
C SER A 310 -17.72 8.38 -10.70
N GLY A 311 -17.51 9.21 -11.72
CA GLY A 311 -17.90 10.62 -11.69
C GLY A 311 -16.99 11.51 -10.83
N THR A 312 -15.85 11.01 -10.36
CA THR A 312 -14.85 11.77 -9.60
C THR A 312 -13.54 11.93 -10.40
N PRO A 313 -12.61 12.80 -9.95
CA PRO A 313 -11.26 12.88 -10.53
C PRO A 313 -10.44 11.58 -10.43
N PHE A 314 -10.89 10.60 -9.64
CA PHE A 314 -10.24 9.32 -9.42
C PHE A 314 -10.68 8.23 -10.40
N ASP A 315 -11.63 8.50 -11.31
CA ASP A 315 -12.18 7.51 -12.24
C ASP A 315 -11.19 7.13 -13.34
N PHE A 316 -10.35 6.12 -13.09
CA PHE A 316 -9.46 5.51 -14.09
C PHE A 316 -9.92 4.10 -14.50
N LEU A 317 -11.23 3.81 -14.43
CA LEU A 317 -11.76 2.51 -14.87
C LEU A 317 -11.55 2.29 -16.38
N SER A 318 -11.55 3.38 -17.16
CA SER A 318 -11.04 3.46 -18.53
C SER A 318 -9.69 4.18 -18.58
N GLU A 319 -8.91 3.93 -19.65
CA GLU A 319 -7.67 4.68 -19.90
C GLU A 319 -7.99 6.19 -19.97
N ALA A 320 -7.29 6.99 -19.16
CA ALA A 320 -7.35 8.45 -19.18
C ALA A 320 -5.97 9.04 -18.91
N GLU A 321 -5.71 10.25 -19.40
CA GLU A 321 -4.45 10.96 -19.17
C GLU A 321 -4.35 11.37 -17.69
N ILE A 322 -3.17 11.19 -17.08
CA ILE A 322 -2.95 11.51 -15.66
C ILE A 322 -3.17 13.02 -15.41
N GLY A 323 -2.66 13.85 -16.31
CA GLY A 323 -2.74 15.31 -16.24
C GLY A 323 -4.15 15.88 -16.39
N GLU A 324 -5.08 15.14 -17.00
CA GLU A 324 -6.41 15.65 -17.36
C GLU A 324 -7.21 16.14 -16.15
N ARG A 325 -7.13 15.40 -15.03
CA ARG A 325 -7.94 15.64 -13.83
C ARG A 325 -7.14 15.87 -12.56
N ILE A 326 -5.81 15.78 -12.62
CA ILE A 326 -4.94 15.91 -11.44
C ILE A 326 -5.11 17.24 -10.70
N GLY A 327 -5.39 18.34 -11.43
CA GLY A 327 -5.62 19.66 -10.83
C GLY A 327 -6.87 19.75 -9.96
N GLN A 328 -7.78 18.78 -10.05
CA GLN A 328 -8.97 18.65 -9.21
C GLN A 328 -8.69 17.90 -7.90
N VAL A 329 -7.51 17.29 -7.77
CA VAL A 329 -7.06 16.58 -6.57
C VAL A 329 -5.98 17.43 -5.89
N PRO A 330 -6.27 18.06 -4.74
CA PRO A 330 -5.30 18.88 -4.03
C PRO A 330 -4.01 18.10 -3.75
N GLY A 331 -2.87 18.63 -4.22
CA GLY A 331 -1.56 17.99 -4.07
C GLY A 331 -1.21 16.95 -5.13
N GLY A 332 -2.17 16.43 -5.88
CA GLY A 332 -2.02 15.34 -6.85
C GLY A 332 -2.49 13.98 -6.29
N TYR A 333 -2.41 12.94 -7.11
CA TYR A 333 -2.82 11.61 -6.67
C TYR A 333 -1.80 11.03 -5.68
N ASP A 334 -2.29 10.62 -4.51
CA ASP A 334 -1.62 9.81 -3.49
C ASP A 334 -2.68 8.97 -2.74
N HIS A 335 -3.37 8.08 -3.45
CA HIS A 335 -4.53 7.35 -2.91
C HIS A 335 -4.43 5.85 -3.16
N ASN A 336 -4.90 5.06 -2.19
CA ASN A 336 -5.07 3.62 -2.34
C ASN A 336 -6.40 3.33 -3.04
N TYR A 337 -6.31 2.67 -4.19
CA TYR A 337 -7.43 2.06 -4.90
C TYR A 337 -7.70 0.68 -4.31
N VAL A 338 -8.98 0.39 -4.09
CA VAL A 338 -9.49 -0.94 -3.76
C VAL A 338 -9.61 -1.70 -5.07
N LEU A 339 -8.83 -2.77 -5.21
CA LEU A 339 -8.83 -3.53 -6.47
C LEU A 339 -10.06 -4.42 -6.56
N ASP A 340 -10.71 -4.36 -7.72
CA ASP A 340 -11.86 -5.20 -8.02
C ASP A 340 -11.41 -6.63 -8.34
N ASP A 341 -12.33 -7.58 -8.22
CA ASP A 341 -12.14 -8.90 -8.80
C ASP A 341 -12.06 -8.78 -10.33
N SER A 342 -10.89 -9.08 -10.91
CA SER A 342 -10.69 -9.00 -12.36
C SER A 342 -11.01 -10.31 -13.05
N ARG A 343 -11.67 -10.23 -14.20
CA ARG A 343 -11.79 -11.36 -15.15
C ARG A 343 -10.52 -11.57 -15.97
N GLU A 344 -9.66 -10.55 -16.05
CA GLU A 344 -8.36 -10.63 -16.71
C GLU A 344 -7.34 -11.19 -15.71
N VAL A 345 -6.91 -12.43 -15.97
CA VAL A 345 -5.95 -13.15 -15.12
C VAL A 345 -4.77 -13.62 -15.98
N LYS A 346 -3.56 -13.38 -15.48
CA LYS A 346 -2.31 -13.86 -16.09
C LYS A 346 -1.45 -14.51 -15.02
N SER A 347 -1.04 -15.75 -15.24
CA SER A 347 -0.24 -16.53 -14.27
C SER A 347 -0.84 -16.57 -12.86
N GLY A 348 -2.18 -16.59 -12.75
CA GLY A 348 -2.91 -16.56 -11.48
C GLY A 348 -3.02 -15.19 -10.81
N LEU A 349 -2.53 -14.12 -11.45
CA LEU A 349 -2.57 -12.74 -10.94
C LEU A 349 -3.64 -11.94 -11.68
N ARG A 350 -4.35 -11.06 -10.97
CA ARG A 350 -5.34 -10.16 -11.60
C ARG A 350 -4.64 -8.96 -12.22
N HIS A 351 -5.20 -8.44 -13.30
CA HIS A 351 -4.78 -7.17 -13.86
C HIS A 351 -5.06 -6.03 -12.86
N VAL A 352 -4.04 -5.25 -12.50
CA VAL A 352 -4.10 -4.16 -11.51
C VAL A 352 -4.23 -2.82 -12.21
N ALA A 353 -3.28 -2.53 -13.11
CA ALA A 353 -3.21 -1.24 -13.79
C ALA A 353 -2.46 -1.37 -15.11
N LYS A 354 -2.79 -0.47 -16.03
CA LYS A 354 -2.10 -0.29 -17.31
C LYS A 354 -1.67 1.16 -17.43
N VAL A 355 -0.41 1.39 -17.78
CA VAL A 355 0.16 2.71 -18.07
C VAL A 355 0.69 2.71 -19.50
N THR A 356 0.43 3.77 -20.26
CA THR A 356 1.00 3.97 -21.60
C THR A 356 1.63 5.35 -21.68
N ASP A 357 2.85 5.43 -22.21
CA ASP A 357 3.42 6.71 -22.62
C ASP A 357 3.09 6.97 -24.11
N PRO A 358 2.53 8.15 -24.45
CA PRO A 358 2.17 8.47 -25.83
C PRO A 358 3.38 8.67 -26.75
N SER A 359 4.57 8.96 -26.22
CA SER A 359 5.74 9.32 -27.04
C SER A 359 6.55 8.09 -27.49
N SER A 360 6.91 7.21 -26.56
CA SER A 360 7.65 5.97 -26.83
C SER A 360 6.74 4.80 -27.23
N PHE A 361 5.44 4.93 -27.03
CA PHE A 361 4.43 3.87 -27.16
C PHE A 361 4.63 2.68 -26.22
N ARG A 362 5.53 2.78 -25.23
CA ARG A 362 5.66 1.74 -24.21
C ARG A 362 4.40 1.62 -23.39
N VAL A 363 4.06 0.38 -23.09
CA VAL A 363 2.97 0.00 -22.21
C VAL A 363 3.53 -0.81 -21.06
N LEU A 364 3.08 -0.52 -19.85
CA LEU A 364 3.29 -1.33 -18.66
C LEU A 364 1.92 -1.84 -18.18
N ASN A 365 1.72 -3.15 -18.15
CA ASN A 365 0.65 -3.78 -17.39
C ASN A 365 1.24 -4.32 -16.08
N ILE A 366 0.57 -4.03 -14.97
CA ILE A 366 0.89 -4.58 -13.66
C ILE A 366 -0.16 -5.63 -13.33
N TRP A 367 0.31 -6.82 -13.00
CA TRP A 367 -0.53 -7.90 -12.47
C TRP A 367 -0.11 -8.19 -11.03
N GLY A 368 -1.07 -8.47 -10.15
CA GLY A 368 -0.76 -8.75 -8.75
C GLY A 368 -1.84 -9.48 -7.99
N ASP A 369 -1.56 -9.79 -6.72
CA ASP A 369 -2.45 -10.49 -5.79
C ASP A 369 -2.89 -9.64 -4.58
N ALA A 370 -2.20 -8.54 -4.26
CA ALA A 370 -2.48 -7.69 -3.09
C ALA A 370 -3.76 -6.84 -3.24
N PRO A 371 -4.58 -6.68 -2.18
CA PRO A 371 -5.95 -6.18 -2.27
C PRO A 371 -6.10 -4.72 -2.75
N GLY A 372 -5.06 -3.90 -2.63
CA GLY A 372 -5.08 -2.51 -3.07
C GLY A 372 -3.85 -2.13 -3.88
N VAL A 373 -3.90 -0.95 -4.49
CA VAL A 373 -2.76 -0.30 -5.14
C VAL A 373 -2.71 1.18 -4.77
N GLN A 374 -1.59 1.64 -4.23
CA GLN A 374 -1.33 3.07 -4.07
C GLN A 374 -0.99 3.65 -5.44
N PHE A 375 -1.76 4.65 -5.87
CA PHE A 375 -1.41 5.47 -7.01
C PHE A 375 -0.88 6.82 -6.52
N TYR A 376 0.43 6.99 -6.65
CA TYR A 376 1.14 8.20 -6.25
C TYR A 376 1.85 8.83 -7.45
N THR A 377 1.65 10.13 -7.66
CA THR A 377 2.16 10.84 -8.86
C THR A 377 3.43 11.65 -8.59
N GLY A 378 4.27 11.25 -7.64
CA GLY A 378 5.56 11.92 -7.42
C GLY A 378 5.41 13.38 -6.94
N ASN A 379 4.36 13.68 -6.19
CA ASN A 379 3.94 15.03 -5.80
C ASN A 379 5.01 15.81 -5.02
N PHE A 380 5.84 15.10 -4.26
CA PHE A 380 6.82 15.67 -3.33
C PHE A 380 8.25 15.64 -3.88
N LEU A 381 8.46 15.18 -5.12
CA LEU A 381 9.77 15.28 -5.76
C LEU A 381 10.13 16.75 -6.00
N ALA A 382 11.31 17.15 -5.55
CA ALA A 382 11.69 18.57 -5.48
C ALA A 382 13.15 18.78 -5.90
N GLY A 383 13.46 18.53 -7.18
CA GLY A 383 14.77 18.85 -7.76
C GLY A 383 15.86 17.86 -7.35
N ILE A 384 15.54 16.58 -7.27
CA ILE A 384 16.48 15.52 -6.87
C ILE A 384 17.39 15.20 -8.05
N VAL A 385 18.71 15.28 -7.87
CA VAL A 385 19.68 14.86 -8.89
C VAL A 385 19.76 13.33 -8.90
N GLY A 386 19.25 12.73 -9.97
CA GLY A 386 19.23 11.28 -10.19
C GLY A 386 20.28 10.81 -11.18
N LYS A 387 19.98 9.69 -11.85
CA LYS A 387 20.85 9.06 -12.84
C LYS A 387 21.26 10.00 -13.97
N GLY A 388 22.52 9.91 -14.38
CA GLY A 388 23.06 10.68 -15.51
C GLY A 388 22.99 12.21 -15.31
N GLY A 389 22.81 12.69 -14.08
CA GLY A 389 22.61 14.11 -13.78
C GLY A 389 21.20 14.65 -14.06
N ALA A 390 20.23 13.78 -14.39
CA ALA A 390 18.84 14.18 -14.57
C ALA A 390 18.27 14.77 -13.26
N VAL A 391 17.39 15.76 -13.37
CA VAL A 391 16.78 16.42 -12.21
C VAL A 391 15.32 16.02 -12.12
N TYR A 392 14.97 15.25 -11.10
CA TYR A 392 13.61 14.78 -10.86
C TYR A 392 12.81 15.83 -10.07
N GLY A 393 11.92 16.51 -10.79
CA GLY A 393 10.93 17.44 -10.24
C GLY A 393 9.60 16.77 -9.91
N LYS A 394 8.64 17.58 -9.48
CA LYS A 394 7.26 17.16 -9.22
C LYS A 394 6.71 16.44 -10.46
N HIS A 395 6.09 15.29 -10.24
CA HIS A 395 5.53 14.43 -11.29
C HIS A 395 6.54 13.79 -12.25
N ALA A 396 7.84 13.78 -11.95
CA ALA A 396 8.85 13.11 -12.79
C ALA A 396 8.64 11.58 -12.93
N GLY A 397 7.87 10.98 -12.04
CA GLY A 397 7.50 9.56 -12.08
C GLY A 397 6.25 9.28 -11.27
N LEU A 398 5.56 8.18 -11.58
CA LEU A 398 4.42 7.67 -10.83
C LEU A 398 4.75 6.35 -10.13
N CYS A 399 4.12 6.07 -9.00
CA CYS A 399 4.21 4.79 -8.28
C CYS A 399 2.86 4.06 -8.36
N LEU A 400 2.94 2.73 -8.48
CA LEU A 400 1.81 1.82 -8.44
C LEU A 400 2.15 0.69 -7.47
N GLU A 401 2.01 1.01 -6.19
CA GLU A 401 2.41 0.14 -5.09
C GLU A 401 1.25 -0.81 -4.76
N THR A 402 1.22 -2.02 -5.33
CA THR A 402 0.26 -3.02 -4.83
C THR A 402 0.57 -3.29 -3.37
N GLN A 403 -0.44 -3.39 -2.51
CA GLN A 403 -0.26 -3.43 -1.05
C GLN A 403 -1.54 -3.88 -0.31
N GLY A 404 -1.43 -4.06 1.01
CA GLY A 404 -2.59 -4.00 1.91
C GLY A 404 -3.03 -2.55 2.12
N PHE A 405 -4.29 -2.33 2.48
CA PHE A 405 -4.78 -0.95 2.63
C PHE A 405 -4.02 -0.18 3.71
N PRO A 406 -3.72 1.11 3.50
CA PRO A 406 -3.04 1.89 4.51
C PRO A 406 -3.83 1.93 5.82
N ASN A 407 -3.10 1.93 6.95
CA ASN A 407 -3.68 1.91 8.29
C ASN A 407 -4.64 0.73 8.57
N ALA A 408 -4.64 -0.36 7.77
CA ALA A 408 -5.51 -1.52 7.97
C ALA A 408 -5.40 -2.17 9.37
N VAL A 409 -4.24 -2.06 10.02
CA VAL A 409 -4.03 -2.54 11.40
C VAL A 409 -4.97 -1.86 12.42
N ASN A 410 -5.48 -0.66 12.10
CA ASN A 410 -6.38 0.12 12.93
C ASN A 410 -7.79 0.28 12.32
N GLN A 411 -8.06 -0.34 11.16
CA GLN A 411 -9.33 -0.25 10.45
C GLN A 411 -9.96 -1.64 10.34
N PRO A 412 -10.85 -2.04 11.26
CA PRO A 412 -11.35 -3.42 11.34
C PRO A 412 -12.20 -3.85 10.14
N ASN A 413 -12.68 -2.91 9.33
CA ASN A 413 -13.41 -3.15 8.09
C ASN A 413 -12.50 -3.32 6.86
N PHE A 414 -11.18 -3.13 7.01
CA PHE A 414 -10.21 -3.40 5.95
C PHE A 414 -9.71 -4.85 6.01
N PRO A 415 -9.22 -5.42 4.89
CA PRO A 415 -8.57 -6.72 4.90
C PRO A 415 -7.42 -6.75 5.91
N SER A 416 -7.40 -7.79 6.75
CA SER A 416 -6.37 -7.93 7.79
C SER A 416 -4.97 -8.02 7.19
N VAL A 417 -4.04 -7.27 7.79
CA VAL A 417 -2.60 -7.36 7.52
C VAL A 417 -1.85 -8.16 8.60
N ILE A 418 -2.55 -8.72 9.59
CA ILE A 418 -1.94 -9.53 10.65
C ILE A 418 -1.61 -10.93 10.14
N VAL A 419 -0.34 -11.33 10.29
CA VAL A 419 0.17 -12.66 9.96
C VAL A 419 0.60 -13.35 11.26
N ARG A 420 0.23 -14.61 11.44
CA ARG A 420 0.52 -15.40 12.65
C ARG A 420 1.64 -16.43 12.40
N PRO A 421 2.33 -16.89 13.46
CA PRO A 421 3.25 -18.01 13.35
C PRO A 421 2.55 -19.24 12.74
N GLY A 422 3.19 -19.86 11.75
CA GLY A 422 2.63 -20.97 10.97
C GLY A 422 1.89 -20.54 9.69
N GLU A 423 1.59 -19.25 9.55
CA GLU A 423 1.07 -18.66 8.30
C GLU A 423 2.20 -18.06 7.47
N LYS A 424 1.92 -17.80 6.19
CA LYS A 424 2.81 -17.09 5.28
C LYS A 424 2.09 -15.91 4.65
N TYR A 425 2.73 -14.76 4.66
CA TYR A 425 2.38 -13.67 3.77
C TYR A 425 2.98 -13.95 2.39
N MET A 426 2.17 -13.80 1.34
CA MET A 426 2.61 -13.90 -0.05
C MET A 426 2.13 -12.66 -0.80
N HIS A 427 2.99 -12.13 -1.65
CA HIS A 427 2.67 -11.01 -2.51
C HIS A 427 3.49 -11.08 -3.79
N THR A 428 2.80 -11.18 -4.92
CA THR A 428 3.41 -11.30 -6.24
C THR A 428 3.03 -10.11 -7.11
N MET A 429 4.03 -9.55 -7.80
CA MET A 429 3.85 -8.54 -8.85
C MET A 429 4.48 -9.05 -10.15
N LEU A 430 3.79 -8.89 -11.26
CA LEU A 430 4.31 -9.11 -12.61
C LEU A 430 4.17 -7.82 -13.40
N PHE A 431 5.30 -7.26 -13.80
CA PHE A 431 5.41 -6.09 -14.67
C PHE A 431 5.60 -6.59 -16.10
N GLU A 432 4.56 -6.47 -16.92
CA GLU A 432 4.57 -6.87 -18.32
C GLU A 432 4.69 -5.64 -19.21
N PHE A 433 5.74 -5.60 -20.01
CA PHE A 433 6.00 -4.53 -20.96
C PHE A 433 5.59 -4.92 -22.37
N SER A 434 5.07 -3.95 -23.12
CA SER A 434 4.82 -4.07 -24.56
C SER A 434 4.90 -2.70 -25.23
N THR A 435 4.63 -2.65 -26.52
CA THR A 435 4.57 -1.40 -27.30
C THR A 435 3.27 -1.38 -28.09
N LYS A 436 2.58 -0.23 -28.15
CA LYS A 436 1.40 -0.03 -29.01
C LYS A 436 1.77 0.06 -30.49
#